data_AF-A0A835EYH5-F1
#
_entry.id   AF-A0A835EYH5-F1
#
_cell.length_a   1.000
_cell.length_b   1.000
_cell.length_c   1.000
_cell.angle_alpha   90.00
_cell.angle_beta   90.00
_cell.angle_gamma   90.00
#
_symmetry.space_group_name_H-M   'P 1'
#
loop_
_entity.id
_entity.type
_entity.pdbx_description
1 polymer ?
#
loop_
_entity_poly.entity_id
_entity_poly.type
_entity_poly.pdbx_seq_one_letter_code
_entity_poly.pdbx_strand_id
1 'polypeptide(L)'
;MDASGLPAFANGEILKTMVGRRVRTVVQVQHNEGGVLVGQSTDGHQLTIRGATDVPVSHFMEVFGTAESDQSICAEVCTDFGNSFGEIWRPISCSCLVLNNRYMIPWTM
;
A
#
# COMPACT_ATOMS: atom_id res chain seq x y z
N MET A 1 -14.36 22.17 0.92
CA MET A 1 -13.55 21.48 -0.11
C MET A 1 -13.77 19.99 0.07
N ASP A 2 -14.52 19.42 -0.85
CA ASP A 2 -14.86 18.00 -0.93
C ASP A 2 -13.74 17.30 -1.67
N ALA A 3 -12.95 16.48 -0.98
CA ALA A 3 -11.86 15.72 -1.60
C ALA A 3 -12.45 14.45 -2.26
N SER A 4 -13.25 14.64 -3.32
CA SER A 4 -13.79 13.59 -4.20
C SER A 4 -12.76 13.03 -5.19
N GLY A 5 -11.47 13.18 -4.90
CA GLY A 5 -10.40 12.47 -5.61
C GLY A 5 -10.17 11.11 -4.95
N LEU A 6 -10.27 10.01 -5.71
CA LEU A 6 -9.78 8.72 -5.25
C LEU A 6 -8.34 8.89 -4.75
N PRO A 7 -7.98 8.36 -3.57
CA PRO A 7 -6.63 8.48 -3.04
C PRO A 7 -5.63 8.02 -4.10
N ALA A 8 -4.62 8.84 -4.38
CA ALA A 8 -3.67 8.56 -5.45
C ALA A 8 -2.80 7.36 -5.05
N PHE A 9 -2.54 6.47 -6.01
CA PHE A 9 -1.65 5.34 -5.75
C PHE A 9 -0.21 5.84 -5.62
N ALA A 10 0.40 5.61 -4.46
CA ALA A 10 1.75 6.03 -4.16
C ALA A 10 2.61 4.80 -3.83
N ASN A 11 3.76 4.66 -4.49
CA ASN A 11 4.83 3.78 -4.06
C ASN A 11 5.81 4.55 -3.15
N GLY A 12 6.88 3.91 -2.66
CA GLY A 12 7.86 4.58 -1.80
C GLY A 12 8.52 5.80 -2.45
N GLU A 13 8.70 5.79 -3.77
CA GLU A 13 9.25 6.92 -4.50
C GLU A 13 8.24 8.06 -4.72
N ILE A 14 6.97 7.74 -4.93
CA ILE A 14 5.93 8.75 -5.14
C ILE A 14 5.52 9.37 -3.82
N LEU A 15 5.60 8.60 -2.72
CA LEU A 15 5.21 9.04 -1.38
C LEU A 15 5.93 10.32 -0.94
N LYS A 16 7.24 10.43 -1.21
CA LYS A 16 8.05 11.64 -0.94
C LYS A 16 7.52 12.91 -1.62
N THR A 17 6.77 12.77 -2.71
CA THR A 17 6.13 13.91 -3.40
C THR A 17 4.68 14.15 -2.96
N MET A 18 4.13 13.23 -2.15
CA MET A 18 2.73 13.20 -1.71
C MET A 18 2.55 13.48 -0.22
N VAL A 19 3.60 13.90 0.48
CA VAL A 19 3.56 14.26 1.91
C VAL A 19 2.47 15.32 2.17
N GLY A 20 1.65 15.08 3.19
CA GLY A 20 0.47 15.89 3.54
C GLY A 20 -0.77 15.61 2.71
N ARG A 21 -0.76 14.58 1.84
CA ARG A 21 -1.91 14.17 1.01
C ARG A 21 -2.35 12.75 1.32
N ARG A 22 -3.62 12.46 1.02
CA ARG A 22 -4.18 11.11 1.07
C ARG A 22 -3.66 10.27 -0.08
N VAL A 23 -3.10 9.13 0.27
CA VAL A 23 -2.49 8.17 -0.63
C VAL A 23 -3.03 6.77 -0.36
N ARG A 24 -2.96 5.93 -1.38
CA ARG A 24 -3.19 4.48 -1.27
C ARG A 24 -1.91 3.78 -1.70
N THR A 25 -1.48 2.79 -0.94
CA THR A 25 -0.30 2.01 -1.27
C THR A 25 -0.50 0.55 -0.90
N VAL A 26 0.15 -0.34 -1.63
CA VAL A 26 0.22 -1.76 -1.26
C VAL A 26 1.63 -2.02 -0.77
N VAL A 27 1.73 -2.60 0.42
CA VAL A 27 3.00 -2.97 1.02
C VAL A 27 2.98 -4.43 1.43
N GLN A 28 4.12 -5.09 1.31
CA GLN A 28 4.35 -6.38 1.91
C GLN A 28 4.83 -6.19 3.35
N VAL A 29 4.12 -6.74 4.31
CA VAL A 29 4.48 -6.63 5.73
C VAL A 29 5.83 -7.29 5.97
N GLN A 30 6.80 -6.53 6.47
CA GLN A 30 8.13 -7.04 6.84
C GLN A 30 8.25 -7.22 8.35
N HIS A 31 7.82 -6.21 9.10
CA HIS A 31 7.88 -6.22 10.56
C HIS A 31 6.67 -5.49 11.13
N ASN A 32 6.30 -5.84 12.35
CA ASN A 32 5.25 -5.15 13.09
C ASN A 32 5.70 -4.97 14.53
N GLU A 33 5.77 -3.72 14.97
CA GLU A 33 6.26 -3.29 16.27
C GLU A 33 5.16 -2.46 16.95
N GLY A 34 4.33 -3.12 17.76
CA GLY A 34 3.47 -2.48 18.77
C GLY A 34 2.59 -1.33 18.28
N GLY A 35 2.02 -1.41 17.07
CA GLY A 35 1.18 -0.37 16.46
C GLY A 35 1.84 0.43 15.33
N VAL A 36 3.10 0.12 15.02
CA VAL A 36 3.81 0.59 13.83
C VAL A 36 4.20 -0.62 12.98
N LEU A 37 3.65 -0.69 11.78
CA LEU A 37 3.94 -1.75 10.82
C LEU A 37 4.97 -1.24 9.82
N VAL A 38 6.04 -1.98 9.62
CA VAL A 38 7.03 -1.72 8.56
C VAL A 38 6.72 -2.63 7.39
N GLY A 39 6.31 -2.02 6.28
CA GLY A 39 6.03 -2.72 5.03
C GLY A 39 7.04 -2.34 3.95
N GLN A 40 7.25 -3.23 2.98
CA GLN A 40 8.01 -2.92 1.78
C GLN A 40 7.06 -2.62 0.63
N SER A 41 7.23 -1.46 0.01
CA SER A 41 6.50 -1.09 -1.20
C SER A 41 6.97 -1.93 -2.39
N THR A 42 6.20 -1.98 -3.47
CA THR A 42 6.53 -2.76 -4.68
C THR A 42 7.84 -2.35 -5.36
N ASP A 43 8.34 -1.15 -5.05
CA ASP A 43 9.60 -0.61 -5.53
C ASP A 43 10.81 -1.02 -4.65
N GLY A 44 10.60 -1.83 -3.61
CA GLY A 44 11.64 -2.26 -2.67
C GLY A 44 11.93 -1.28 -1.53
N HIS A 45 11.35 -0.07 -1.56
CA HIS A 45 11.43 0.91 -0.50
C HIS A 45 10.65 0.50 0.76
N GLN A 46 11.25 0.69 1.93
CA GLN A 46 10.58 0.46 3.21
C GLN A 46 9.68 1.65 3.57
N LEU A 47 8.47 1.33 4.01
CA LEU A 47 7.43 2.27 4.41
C LEU A 47 6.95 1.93 5.81
N THR A 48 6.88 2.95 6.65
CA THR A 48 6.40 2.87 8.02
C THR A 48 4.93 3.24 8.06
N ILE A 49 4.08 2.29 8.41
CA ILE A 49 2.64 2.44 8.48
C ILE A 49 2.23 2.55 9.95
N ARG A 50 1.78 3.73 10.36
CA ARG A 50 1.29 4.00 11.71
C ARG A 50 -0.20 3.75 11.79
N GLY A 51 -0.67 3.11 12.86
CA GLY A 51 -2.09 2.79 13.04
C GLY A 51 -2.56 1.61 12.18
N ALA A 52 -1.63 0.84 11.62
CA ALA A 52 -1.97 -0.40 10.94
C ALA A 52 -2.48 -1.46 11.91
N THR A 53 -3.33 -2.34 11.40
CA THR A 53 -3.73 -3.56 12.13
C THR A 53 -2.55 -4.53 12.20
N ASP A 54 -2.52 -5.37 13.23
CA ASP A 54 -1.52 -6.41 13.39
C ASP A 54 -1.69 -7.47 12.29
N VAL A 55 -0.88 -7.36 11.24
CA VAL A 55 -0.90 -8.27 10.10
C VAL A 55 0.38 -9.10 10.12
N PRO A 56 0.31 -10.42 9.86
CA PRO A 56 1.48 -11.29 9.84
C PRO A 56 2.49 -10.87 8.77
N VAL A 57 3.77 -11.08 9.08
CA VAL A 57 4.88 -10.84 8.15
C VAL A 57 4.72 -11.70 6.89
N SER A 58 5.10 -11.15 5.74
CA SER A 58 4.95 -11.71 4.38
C SER A 58 3.56 -11.55 3.74
N HIS A 59 2.54 -11.09 4.47
CA HIS A 59 1.26 -10.71 3.87
C HIS A 59 1.36 -9.41 3.07
N PHE A 60 0.50 -9.28 2.08
CA PHE A 60 0.30 -8.02 1.37
C PHE A 60 -0.90 -7.30 1.97
N MET A 61 -0.74 -6.00 2.20
CA MET A 61 -1.77 -5.15 2.77
C MET A 61 -1.90 -3.87 1.96
N GLU A 62 -3.14 -3.50 1.63
CA GLU A 62 -3.43 -2.16 1.14
C GLU A 62 -3.63 -1.21 2.31
N VAL A 63 -2.92 -0.11 2.24
CA VAL A 63 -2.96 0.96 3.22
C VAL A 63 -3.50 2.20 2.53
N PHE A 64 -4.64 2.67 3.01
CA PHE A 64 -5.12 4.02 2.74
C PHE A 64 -4.79 4.90 3.92
N GLY A 65 -4.16 6.03 3.64
CA GLY A 65 -3.75 6.91 4.70
C GLY A 65 -3.25 8.24 4.18
N THR A 66 -2.78 9.06 5.10
CA THR A 66 -2.10 10.32 4.75
C THR A 66 -0.60 10.12 4.87
N ALA A 67 0.14 10.56 3.84
CA ALA A 67 1.59 10.53 3.87
C ALA A 67 2.09 11.55 4.91
N GLU A 68 2.65 11.07 6.01
CA GLU A 68 3.21 11.90 7.09
C GLU A 68 4.63 12.33 6.76
N SER A 69 5.41 11.46 6.09
CA SER A 69 6.79 11.72 5.65
C SER A 69 7.08 11.00 4.34
N ASP A 70 8.30 11.13 3.84
CA ASP A 70 8.82 10.46 2.65
C ASP A 70 8.70 8.92 2.67
N GLN A 71 8.74 8.32 3.86
CA GLN A 71 8.62 6.88 4.08
C GLN A 71 7.61 6.53 5.18
N SER A 72 6.73 7.46 5.57
CA SER A 72 5.79 7.25 6.67
C SER A 72 4.36 7.59 6.26
N ILE A 73 3.43 6.70 6.58
CA ILE A 73 2.00 6.83 6.28
C ILE A 73 1.23 6.64 7.57
N CYS A 74 0.32 7.55 7.87
CA CYS A 74 -0.70 7.35 8.88
C CYS A 74 -1.87 6.60 8.24
N ALA A 75 -2.01 5.31 8.55
CA ALA A 75 -3.09 4.50 8.03
C ALA A 75 -4.43 4.94 8.63
N GLU A 76 -5.36 5.29 7.75
CA GLU A 76 -6.78 5.49 8.08
C GLU A 76 -7.54 4.16 7.91
N VAL A 77 -7.22 3.40 6.85
CA VAL A 77 -7.83 2.10 6.56
C VAL A 77 -6.76 1.13 6.10
N CYS A 78 -6.69 -0.04 6.75
CA CYS A 78 -5.83 -1.14 6.35
C CYS A 78 -6.68 -2.32 5.90
N THR A 79 -6.39 -2.86 4.71
CA THR A 79 -7.03 -4.06 4.18
C THR A 79 -5.97 -5.13 3.96
N ASP A 80 -6.00 -6.18 4.77
CA ASP A 80 -5.16 -7.37 4.56
C ASP A 80 -5.65 -8.13 3.31
N PHE A 81 -4.73 -8.42 2.40
CA PHE A 81 -4.99 -9.25 1.21
C PHE A 81 -4.48 -10.67 1.36
N GLY A 82 -3.70 -10.99 2.40
CA GLY A 82 -3.13 -12.33 2.55
C GLY A 82 -1.76 -12.50 1.90
N ASN A 83 -1.24 -13.73 1.98
CA ASN A 83 0.04 -14.14 1.39
C ASN A 83 -0.03 -14.46 -0.11
N SER A 84 -1.23 -14.74 -0.66
CA SER A 84 -1.40 -15.19 -2.05
C SER A 84 -1.28 -14.08 -3.09
N PHE A 85 -1.22 -12.81 -2.69
CA PHE A 85 -1.06 -11.67 -3.60
C PHE A 85 0.27 -11.75 -4.39
N GLY A 86 1.33 -12.28 -3.77
CA GLY A 86 2.62 -12.50 -4.42
C GLY A 86 2.60 -13.56 -5.52
N GLU A 87 1.66 -14.50 -5.49
CA GLU A 87 1.49 -15.51 -6.54
C GLU A 87 0.81 -14.94 -7.79
N ILE A 88 -0.05 -13.93 -7.61
CA ILE A 88 -0.71 -13.16 -8.68
C ILE A 88 0.23 -12.12 -9.31
N TRP A 89 1.27 -11.70 -8.58
CA TRP A 89 2.30 -10.77 -9.04
C TRP A 89 3.37 -11.42 -9.94
N ARG A 90 3.40 -12.75 -10.01
CA ARG A 90 4.23 -13.51 -10.96
C ARG A 90 3.47 -13.61 -12.28
N PRO A 91 4.15 -13.48 -13.43
CA PRO A 91 3.64 -12.76 -14.60
C PRO A 91 2.51 -13.52 -15.30
N ILE A 92 1.27 -13.22 -14.94
CA ILE A 92 0.17 -13.34 -15.88
C ILE A 92 0.22 -12.11 -16.78
N SER A 93 0.81 -12.31 -17.97
CA SER A 93 0.56 -11.49 -19.16
C SER A 93 -0.93 -11.11 -19.21
N CYS A 94 -1.20 -9.87 -19.60
CA CYS A 94 -2.52 -9.24 -19.78
C CYS A 94 -2.95 -8.32 -18.63
N SER A 95 -2.33 -7.14 -18.58
CA SER A 95 -2.89 -5.78 -18.45
C SER A 95 -3.95 -5.41 -17.40
N CYS A 96 -4.51 -6.31 -16.59
CA CYS A 96 -5.52 -6.00 -15.57
C CYS A 96 -5.48 -7.09 -14.48
N LEU A 97 -4.78 -6.85 -13.38
CA LEU A 97 -4.99 -7.65 -12.17
C LEU A 97 -6.32 -7.24 -11.55
N VAL A 98 -7.38 -7.99 -11.85
CA VAL A 98 -8.67 -7.88 -11.15
C VAL A 98 -8.49 -8.52 -9.78
N LEU A 99 -8.17 -7.70 -8.79
CA LEU A 99 -8.24 -8.10 -7.39
C LEU A 99 -9.70 -7.97 -6.92
N ASN A 100 -10.33 -9.14 -6.71
CA ASN A 100 -11.58 -9.31 -5.96
C ASN A 100 -12.67 -8.26 -6.29
N ASN A 101 -12.95 -8.06 -7.58
CA ASN A 101 -14.08 -7.27 -8.06
C ASN A 101 -14.12 -5.80 -7.54
N ARG A 102 -13.01 -5.25 -7.04
CA ARG A 102 -12.93 -3.87 -6.52
C ARG A 102 -11.72 -3.05 -6.98
N TYR A 103 -10.64 -3.69 -7.43
CA TYR A 103 -9.39 -2.97 -7.70
C TYR A 103 -8.94 -3.18 -9.14
N MET A 104 -9.32 -2.24 -10.01
CA MET A 104 -8.60 -1.96 -11.24
C MET A 104 -7.43 -1.04 -10.86
N ILE A 105 -6.28 -1.62 -10.59
CA ILE A 105 -5.02 -0.87 -10.51
C ILE A 105 -4.39 -0.88 -11.92
N PRO A 106 -4.48 0.21 -12.70
CA PRO A 106 -3.70 0.32 -13.92
C PRO A 106 -2.23 0.47 -13.50
N TRP A 107 -1.47 -0.63 -13.58
CA TRP A 107 -0.02 -0.57 -13.58
C TRP A 107 0.40 -0.16 -14.99
N THR A 108 0.49 1.15 -15.23
CA THR A 108 1.15 1.65 -16.43
C THR A 108 2.66 1.46 -16.22
N MET A 109 3.27 0.59 -17.04
CA MET A 109 4.72 0.53 -17.22
C MET A 109 5.27 1.85 -17.76
#